data_AF-A0A831PNR9-F1
#
_entry.id   AF-A0A831PNR9-F1
#
_cell.length_a   1.000
_cell.length_b   1.000
_cell.length_c   1.000
_cell.angle_alpha   90.00
_cell.angle_beta   90.00
_cell.angle_gamma   90.00
#
_symmetry.space_group_name_H-M   'P 1'
#
loop_
_entity.id
_entity.type
_entity.pdbx_description
1 polymer ?
#
loop_
_entity_poly.entity_id
_entity_poly.type
_entity_poly.pdbx_seq_one_letter_code
_entity_poly.pdbx_strand_id
1 'polypeptide(L)'
;KFILDTVKAKGHGQVVNRSEIIQDDHGLEYMNPGGGRLEPEWVAVILASLVYSGDIVLAIPGKKFDATGLQQLAATGMDELVRFKHLEQPKEWNLPALKSLFELLGMTPGMAQLVTQGKEEPVQNLQQAVGKIVKRIVMTQQTLREGLSFWGLNLVSESRVAGHVSSDSGLGTLDSGLENAKAFFESLQAYSSPGKLKNFRYSAPEVLAHEKAVKALDELDALREFIMDHSPTAAWLAAAEASASRSSEFRVAGSESKPQGLDLWVDQVKAIRGDVLDSINSELKTQNPQLARLSSEVGEKLKKLKRDYINQYISLHARARLGVNDDKRKAGLLNDQRLQTLLKLAGIDLMPRQQLTDYQNRLAGLKSCFALTEQNLDASPICPHCQFRPAAEMAVTSSELRVSGSDNSQLATRHAQLSNASVILNALDDELDRMLENWTKALLSNLEDPITQANMDLLKIDDREPLEAFIKSKELPVPLDSNFVHALKEVLSGLVKVTVKAQELQQALQVTDGPATPAEMKKRFEEYIDQLTKGKDPAKVRIVMEG
;
A
#
# COMPACT_ATOMS: atom_id res chain seq x y z
N LYS A 1 -48.51 -48.08 41.78
CA LYS A 1 -48.08 -46.99 42.70
C LYS A 1 -46.77 -47.35 43.38
N PHE A 2 -46.72 -48.33 44.28
CA PHE A 2 -45.47 -48.80 44.91
C PHE A 2 -44.25 -48.84 43.98
N ILE A 3 -44.30 -49.61 42.88
CA ILE A 3 -43.20 -49.71 41.90
C ILE A 3 -42.83 -48.34 41.30
N LEU A 4 -43.82 -47.52 40.94
CA LEU A 4 -43.60 -46.20 40.36
C LEU A 4 -42.95 -45.24 41.36
N ASP A 5 -43.40 -45.26 42.61
CA ASP A 5 -42.87 -44.41 43.67
C ASP A 5 -41.42 -44.82 43.99
N THR A 6 -41.12 -46.13 44.02
CA THR A 6 -39.75 -46.66 44.18
C THR A 6 -38.83 -46.26 43.03
N VAL A 7 -39.33 -46.32 41.78
CA VAL A 7 -38.55 -45.91 40.59
C VAL A 7 -38.35 -44.39 40.54
N LYS A 8 -39.35 -43.59 40.92
CA LYS A 8 -39.27 -42.11 40.97
C LYS A 8 -38.40 -41.59 42.11
N ALA A 9 -38.29 -42.34 43.21
CA ALA A 9 -37.40 -42.02 44.31
C ALA A 9 -35.90 -42.16 43.96
N LYS A 10 -35.56 -42.82 42.84
CA LYS A 10 -34.19 -42.91 42.32
C LYS A 10 -33.87 -41.70 41.43
N GLY A 11 -32.63 -41.20 41.50
CA GLY A 11 -32.17 -40.08 40.67
C GLY A 11 -31.98 -40.45 39.19
N HIS A 12 -31.84 -39.45 38.31
CA HIS A 12 -31.58 -39.67 36.88
C HIS A 12 -30.39 -40.61 36.64
N GLY A 13 -30.61 -41.67 35.85
CA GLY A 13 -29.59 -42.67 35.53
C GLY A 13 -29.35 -43.74 36.60
N GLN A 14 -30.07 -43.70 37.72
CA GLN A 14 -30.09 -44.78 38.71
C GLN A 14 -31.17 -45.82 38.37
N VAL A 15 -30.94 -47.05 38.80
CA VAL A 15 -31.81 -48.19 38.53
C VAL A 15 -32.33 -48.79 39.84
N VAL A 16 -33.53 -49.38 39.79
CA VAL A 16 -34.10 -50.15 40.90
C VAL A 16 -33.85 -51.62 40.65
N ASN A 17 -33.07 -52.28 41.51
CA ASN A 17 -32.75 -53.69 41.33
C ASN A 17 -33.94 -54.59 41.72
N ARG A 18 -33.97 -55.82 41.22
CA ARG A 18 -35.00 -56.81 41.56
C ARG A 18 -35.16 -56.99 43.07
N SER A 19 -34.07 -57.07 43.82
CA SER A 19 -34.07 -57.25 45.28
C SER A 19 -34.71 -56.09 46.05
N GLU A 20 -34.88 -54.92 45.41
CA GLU A 20 -35.56 -53.77 46.00
C GLU A 20 -37.08 -53.83 45.82
N ILE A 21 -37.55 -54.68 44.89
CA ILE A 21 -38.98 -54.89 44.59
C ILE A 21 -39.46 -56.24 45.14
N ILE A 22 -38.69 -57.30 44.94
CA ILE A 22 -38.96 -58.68 45.35
C ILE A 22 -38.08 -59.03 46.55
N GLN A 23 -38.69 -59.51 47.62
CA GLN A 23 -38.02 -59.90 48.85
C GLN A 23 -38.41 -61.33 49.22
N ASP A 24 -37.48 -62.06 49.83
CA ASP A 24 -37.73 -63.40 50.39
C ASP A 24 -38.46 -63.27 51.73
N ASP A 25 -39.50 -64.09 51.90
CA ASP A 25 -40.26 -64.23 53.14
C ASP A 25 -40.47 -65.73 53.42
N HIS A 26 -39.61 -66.30 54.27
CA HIS A 26 -39.60 -67.71 54.66
C HIS A 26 -39.47 -68.69 53.46
N GLY A 27 -38.60 -68.37 52.50
CA GLY A 27 -38.31 -69.22 51.33
C GLY A 27 -39.29 -69.06 50.16
N LEU A 28 -40.20 -68.08 50.24
CA LEU A 28 -41.10 -67.68 49.17
C LEU A 28 -40.86 -66.21 48.82
N GLU A 29 -40.78 -65.90 47.54
CA GLU A 29 -40.52 -64.54 47.06
C GLU A 29 -41.82 -63.75 46.86
N TYR A 30 -41.87 -62.53 47.40
CA TYR A 30 -43.02 -61.63 47.23
C TYR A 30 -42.59 -60.18 46.99
N MET A 31 -43.40 -59.44 46.23
CA MET A 31 -43.34 -57.99 46.22
C MET A 31 -44.00 -57.42 47.47
N ASN A 32 -43.25 -56.60 48.20
CA ASN A 32 -43.71 -55.91 49.41
C ASN A 32 -44.36 -56.89 50.42
N PRO A 33 -43.58 -57.78 51.08
CA PRO A 33 -44.11 -58.83 51.96
C PRO A 33 -44.94 -58.31 53.14
N GLY A 34 -44.67 -57.09 53.61
CA GLY A 34 -45.44 -56.42 54.67
C GLY A 34 -46.72 -55.71 54.19
N GLY A 35 -47.03 -55.78 52.90
CA GLY A 35 -48.18 -55.11 52.28
C GLY A 35 -48.89 -56.01 51.27
N GLY A 36 -48.70 -55.74 49.98
CA GLY A 36 -49.49 -56.34 48.90
C GLY A 36 -49.22 -57.82 48.60
N ARG A 37 -48.10 -58.40 49.08
CA ARG A 37 -47.72 -59.82 48.94
C ARG A 37 -48.04 -60.43 47.56
N LEU A 38 -47.48 -59.83 46.52
CA LEU A 38 -47.71 -60.29 45.15
C LEU A 38 -46.59 -61.21 44.68
N GLU A 39 -46.94 -62.35 44.09
CA GLU A 39 -45.98 -63.30 43.52
C GLU A 39 -45.22 -62.67 42.33
N PRO A 40 -43.97 -63.07 42.06
CA PRO A 40 -43.13 -62.45 41.03
C PRO A 40 -43.73 -62.48 39.62
N GLU A 41 -44.51 -63.51 39.29
CA GLU A 41 -45.21 -63.66 38.00
C GLU A 41 -46.23 -62.53 37.79
N TRP A 42 -47.00 -62.23 38.83
CA TRP A 42 -47.97 -61.13 38.80
C TRP A 42 -47.28 -59.76 38.81
N VAL A 43 -46.14 -59.65 39.46
CA VAL A 43 -45.29 -58.45 39.39
C VAL A 43 -44.81 -58.24 37.95
N ALA A 44 -44.39 -59.29 37.24
CA ALA A 44 -43.97 -59.19 35.83
C ALA A 44 -45.11 -58.67 34.93
N VAL A 45 -46.37 -59.07 35.17
CA VAL A 45 -47.54 -58.52 34.45
C VAL A 45 -47.72 -57.03 34.73
N ILE A 46 -47.54 -56.58 35.99
CA ILE A 46 -47.60 -55.16 36.35
C ILE A 46 -46.43 -54.40 35.70
N LEU A 47 -45.22 -54.96 35.68
CA LEU A 47 -44.08 -54.36 35.02
C LEU A 47 -44.33 -54.22 33.51
N ALA A 48 -44.95 -55.22 32.88
CA ALA A 48 -45.31 -55.15 31.48
C ALA A 48 -46.35 -54.06 31.19
N SER A 49 -47.33 -53.84 32.06
CA SER A 49 -48.29 -52.74 31.91
C SER A 49 -47.64 -51.36 32.12
N LEU A 50 -46.64 -51.26 33.00
CA LEU A 50 -45.85 -50.05 33.19
C LEU A 50 -44.86 -49.78 32.05
N VAL A 51 -44.33 -50.81 31.40
CA VAL A 51 -43.55 -50.68 30.16
C VAL A 51 -44.48 -50.23 29.03
N TYR A 52 -45.69 -50.78 28.95
CA TYR A 52 -46.71 -50.38 27.97
C TYR A 52 -47.14 -48.92 28.11
N SER A 53 -47.39 -48.45 29.34
CA SER A 53 -47.69 -47.04 29.61
C SER A 53 -46.47 -46.12 29.43
N GLY A 54 -45.29 -46.70 29.22
CA GLY A 54 -44.04 -45.96 29.04
C GLY A 54 -43.54 -45.32 30.34
N ASP A 55 -43.96 -45.81 31.50
CA ASP A 55 -43.54 -45.29 32.81
C ASP A 55 -42.19 -45.87 33.27
N ILE A 56 -41.80 -47.04 32.76
CA ILE A 56 -40.54 -47.72 33.10
C ILE A 56 -39.91 -48.41 31.88
N VAL A 57 -38.62 -48.71 31.98
CA VAL A 57 -37.92 -49.65 31.10
C VAL A 57 -37.52 -50.86 31.93
N LEU A 58 -37.88 -52.06 31.45
CA LEU A 58 -37.59 -53.33 32.11
C LEU A 58 -36.32 -53.94 31.52
N ALA A 59 -35.33 -54.22 32.36
CA ALA A 59 -34.10 -54.87 31.93
C ALA A 59 -34.02 -56.31 32.46
N ILE A 60 -33.86 -57.27 31.56
CA ILE A 60 -33.58 -58.69 31.87
C ILE A 60 -32.13 -59.01 31.44
N PRO A 61 -31.57 -60.18 31.80
CA PRO A 61 -30.25 -60.58 31.29
C PRO A 61 -30.20 -60.55 29.75
N GLY A 62 -29.35 -59.69 29.20
CA GLY A 62 -29.12 -59.58 27.76
C GLY A 62 -30.14 -58.77 26.95
N LYS A 63 -31.26 -58.30 27.54
CA LYS A 63 -32.29 -57.52 26.82
C LYS A 63 -32.91 -56.42 27.68
N LYS A 64 -33.41 -55.38 27.03
CA LYS A 64 -34.18 -54.28 27.64
C LYS A 64 -35.46 -54.04 26.86
N PHE A 65 -36.54 -53.73 27.57
CA PHE A 65 -37.86 -53.47 27.01
C PHE A 65 -38.35 -52.09 27.43
N ASP A 66 -38.54 -51.21 26.45
CA ASP A 66 -39.24 -49.94 26.60
C ASP A 66 -40.61 -50.01 25.91
N ALA A 67 -41.36 -48.91 25.88
CA ALA A 67 -42.68 -48.86 25.24
C ALA A 67 -42.67 -49.29 23.76
N THR A 68 -41.52 -49.23 23.07
CA THR A 68 -41.39 -49.67 21.67
C THR A 68 -41.11 -51.17 21.54
N GLY A 69 -40.59 -51.80 22.60
CA GLY A 69 -40.26 -53.23 22.67
C GLY A 69 -41.41 -54.13 23.12
N LEU A 70 -42.66 -53.65 23.19
CA LEU A 70 -43.78 -54.38 23.78
C LEU A 70 -44.05 -55.75 23.13
N GLN A 71 -43.94 -55.84 21.80
CA GLN A 71 -44.14 -57.11 21.09
C GLN A 71 -43.10 -58.15 21.49
N GLN A 72 -41.84 -57.73 21.69
CA GLN A 72 -40.76 -58.61 22.15
C GLN A 72 -40.95 -58.98 23.62
N LEU A 73 -41.41 -58.04 24.44
CA LEU A 73 -41.74 -58.28 25.84
C LEU A 73 -42.85 -59.36 25.96
N ALA A 74 -43.91 -59.23 25.17
CA ALA A 74 -45.02 -60.20 25.15
C ALA A 74 -44.61 -61.58 24.62
N ALA A 75 -43.57 -61.66 23.78
CA ALA A 75 -43.01 -62.91 23.27
C ALA A 75 -41.96 -63.54 24.18
N THR A 76 -41.61 -62.90 25.30
CA THR A 76 -40.61 -63.40 26.25
C THR A 76 -41.26 -64.30 27.31
N GLY A 77 -40.63 -65.44 27.62
CA GLY A 77 -41.14 -66.40 28.60
C GLY A 77 -41.21 -65.84 30.02
N MET A 78 -42.23 -66.23 30.79
CA MET A 78 -42.43 -65.73 32.16
C MET A 78 -41.26 -66.07 33.10
N ASP A 79 -40.61 -67.21 32.87
CA ASP A 79 -39.41 -67.66 33.56
C ASP A 79 -38.20 -66.73 33.37
N GLU A 80 -38.11 -66.04 32.22
CA GLU A 80 -37.11 -64.98 31.99
C GLU A 80 -37.55 -63.64 32.62
N LEU A 81 -38.84 -63.30 32.51
CA LEU A 81 -39.38 -62.02 32.99
C LEU A 81 -39.33 -61.89 34.52
N VAL A 82 -39.63 -62.98 35.25
CA VAL A 82 -39.52 -63.04 36.72
C VAL A 82 -38.09 -62.80 37.21
N ARG A 83 -37.10 -63.10 36.36
CA ARG A 83 -35.66 -62.92 36.63
C ARG A 83 -35.10 -61.59 36.14
N PHE A 84 -35.94 -60.56 36.02
CA PHE A 84 -35.49 -59.23 35.64
C PHE A 84 -34.34 -58.72 36.54
N LYS A 85 -33.42 -57.95 35.96
CA LYS A 85 -32.24 -57.44 36.66
C LYS A 85 -32.58 -56.15 37.41
N HIS A 86 -33.16 -55.19 36.69
CA HIS A 86 -33.50 -53.88 37.23
C HIS A 86 -34.59 -53.21 36.41
N LEU A 87 -35.19 -52.17 37.00
CA LEU A 87 -36.08 -51.20 36.36
C LEU A 87 -35.33 -49.88 36.25
N GLU A 88 -35.46 -49.20 35.13
CA GLU A 88 -34.92 -47.86 34.92
C GLU A 88 -36.02 -46.90 34.46
N GLN A 89 -35.87 -45.62 34.76
CA GLN A 89 -36.76 -44.61 34.20
C GLN A 89 -36.57 -44.55 32.68
N PRO A 90 -37.64 -44.39 31.89
CA PRO A 90 -37.54 -44.14 30.46
C PRO A 90 -36.64 -42.92 30.24
N LYS A 91 -35.77 -42.99 29.23
CA LYS A 91 -34.95 -41.83 28.85
C LYS A 91 -35.86 -40.70 28.37
N GLU A 92 -36.14 -39.74 29.25
CA GLU A 92 -36.79 -38.48 28.88
C GLU A 92 -35.82 -37.64 28.03
N TRP A 93 -36.39 -36.91 27.08
CA TRP A 93 -35.61 -35.98 26.28
C TRP A 93 -35.09 -34.86 27.18
N ASN A 94 -33.79 -34.58 27.12
CA ASN A 94 -33.20 -33.39 27.75
C ASN A 94 -33.54 -32.14 26.93
N LEU A 95 -34.83 -31.80 26.86
CA LEU A 95 -35.38 -30.67 26.13
C LEU A 95 -34.73 -29.33 26.53
N PRO A 96 -34.47 -29.04 27.82
CA PRO A 96 -33.80 -27.80 28.21
C PRO A 96 -32.42 -27.66 27.55
N ALA A 97 -31.59 -28.70 27.61
CA ALA A 97 -30.24 -28.64 27.05
C ALA A 97 -30.24 -28.63 25.52
N LEU A 98 -31.18 -29.34 24.87
CA LEU A 98 -31.36 -29.27 23.42
C LEU A 98 -31.77 -27.87 22.98
N LYS A 99 -32.71 -27.20 23.68
CA LYS A 99 -33.09 -25.82 23.39
C LYS A 99 -31.89 -24.87 23.48
N SER A 100 -31.11 -24.96 24.55
CA SER A 100 -29.88 -24.17 24.72
C SER A 100 -28.85 -24.44 23.62
N LEU A 101 -28.74 -25.69 23.14
CA LEU A 101 -27.80 -26.03 22.07
C LEU A 101 -28.21 -25.42 20.72
N PHE A 102 -29.48 -25.51 20.36
CA PHE A 102 -30.00 -24.88 19.14
C PHE A 102 -29.83 -23.36 19.21
N GLU A 103 -30.13 -22.74 20.34
CA GLU A 103 -29.97 -21.30 20.56
C GLU A 103 -28.51 -20.84 20.49
N LEU A 104 -27.57 -21.58 21.10
CA LEU A 104 -26.13 -21.32 21.05
C LEU A 104 -25.59 -21.32 19.61
N LEU A 105 -26.18 -22.13 18.73
CA LEU A 105 -25.83 -22.20 17.30
C LEU A 105 -26.64 -21.24 16.42
N GLY A 106 -27.37 -20.30 17.02
CA GLY A 106 -28.17 -19.28 16.31
C GLY A 106 -29.45 -19.82 15.66
N MET A 107 -29.96 -20.97 16.12
CA MET A 107 -31.19 -21.57 15.62
C MET A 107 -32.36 -21.35 16.58
N THR A 108 -33.59 -21.55 16.10
CA THR A 108 -34.78 -21.39 16.93
C THR A 108 -34.93 -22.54 17.94
N PRO A 109 -35.21 -22.28 19.23
CA PRO A 109 -35.42 -23.33 20.24
C PRO A 109 -36.55 -24.31 19.91
N GLY A 110 -37.48 -23.91 19.02
CA GLY A 110 -38.56 -24.77 18.52
C GLY A 110 -38.06 -26.00 17.75
N MET A 111 -36.86 -25.95 17.19
CA MET A 111 -36.21 -27.09 16.51
C MET A 111 -35.99 -28.27 17.46
N ALA A 112 -35.74 -28.02 18.75
CA ALA A 112 -35.62 -29.08 19.75
C ALA A 112 -36.92 -29.89 19.90
N GLN A 113 -38.08 -29.25 19.75
CA GLN A 113 -39.40 -29.89 19.79
C GLN A 113 -39.63 -30.77 18.54
N LEU A 114 -39.09 -30.38 17.40
CA LEU A 114 -39.20 -31.15 16.15
C LEU A 114 -38.34 -32.42 16.18
N VAL A 115 -37.21 -32.39 16.89
CA VAL A 115 -36.38 -33.58 17.13
C VAL A 115 -37.14 -34.63 17.95
N THR A 116 -37.90 -34.22 18.98
CA THR A 116 -38.67 -35.18 19.79
C THR A 116 -39.83 -35.82 19.03
N GLN A 117 -40.28 -35.19 17.94
CA GLN A 117 -41.24 -35.73 16.97
C GLN A 117 -40.60 -36.64 15.92
N GLY A 118 -39.29 -36.90 15.99
CA GLY A 118 -38.58 -37.79 15.08
C GLY A 118 -38.18 -37.17 13.74
N LYS A 119 -38.28 -35.84 13.58
CA LYS A 119 -37.88 -35.17 12.33
C LYS A 119 -36.37 -35.12 12.19
N GLU A 120 -35.86 -35.43 11.00
CA GLU A 120 -34.42 -35.44 10.72
C GLU A 120 -33.84 -34.06 10.36
N GLU A 121 -34.63 -33.16 9.77
CA GLU A 121 -34.21 -31.83 9.33
C GLU A 121 -33.49 -31.01 10.44
N PRO A 122 -34.02 -30.90 11.68
CA PRO A 122 -33.33 -30.18 12.74
C PRO A 122 -31.95 -30.77 13.07
N VAL A 123 -31.80 -32.09 12.92
CA VAL A 123 -30.54 -32.79 13.19
C VAL A 123 -29.54 -32.52 12.08
N GLN A 124 -29.97 -32.48 10.82
CA GLN A 124 -29.11 -32.11 9.70
C GLN A 124 -28.64 -30.66 9.84
N ASN A 125 -29.53 -29.73 10.18
CA ASN A 125 -29.19 -28.32 10.43
C ASN A 125 -28.18 -28.19 11.57
N LEU A 126 -28.38 -28.92 12.68
CA LEU A 126 -27.44 -28.99 13.80
C LEU A 126 -26.05 -29.42 13.33
N GLN A 127 -25.96 -30.54 12.60
CA GLN A 127 -24.69 -31.07 12.10
C GLN A 127 -23.97 -30.09 11.17
N GLN A 128 -24.71 -29.41 10.29
CA GLN A 128 -24.14 -28.37 9.43
C GLN A 128 -23.59 -27.19 10.23
N ALA A 129 -24.31 -26.70 11.24
CA ALA A 129 -23.83 -25.59 12.07
C ALA A 129 -22.64 -25.99 12.94
N VAL A 130 -22.62 -27.22 13.46
CA VAL A 130 -21.46 -27.80 14.15
C VAL A 130 -20.24 -27.83 13.24
N GLY A 131 -20.39 -28.30 11.99
CA GLY A 131 -19.29 -28.28 11.02
C GLY A 131 -18.78 -26.87 10.72
N LYS A 132 -19.69 -25.90 10.59
CA LYS A 132 -19.35 -24.49 10.38
C LYS A 132 -18.58 -23.91 11.56
N ILE A 133 -19.05 -24.11 12.80
CA ILE A 133 -18.41 -23.51 13.97
C ILE A 133 -17.04 -24.13 14.28
N VAL A 134 -16.88 -25.45 14.09
CA VAL A 134 -15.56 -26.10 14.22
C VAL A 134 -14.58 -25.54 13.20
N LYS A 135 -15.02 -25.39 11.93
CA LYS A 135 -14.18 -24.77 10.89
C LYS A 135 -13.81 -23.33 11.25
N ARG A 136 -14.77 -22.54 11.74
CA ARG A 136 -14.53 -21.16 12.21
C ARG A 136 -13.46 -21.14 13.30
N ILE A 137 -13.61 -21.95 14.35
CA ILE A 137 -12.63 -22.03 15.45
C ILE A 137 -11.22 -22.32 14.93
N VAL A 138 -11.06 -23.33 14.06
CA VAL A 138 -9.75 -23.70 13.51
C VAL A 138 -9.13 -22.55 12.70
N MET A 139 -9.93 -21.88 11.86
CA MET A 139 -9.45 -20.74 11.09
C MET A 139 -9.06 -19.56 11.99
N THR A 140 -9.86 -19.24 13.00
CA THR A 140 -9.56 -18.17 13.97
C THR A 140 -8.30 -18.48 14.78
N GLN A 141 -8.11 -19.71 15.25
CA GLN A 141 -6.88 -20.14 15.94
C GLN A 141 -5.64 -20.03 15.03
N GLN A 142 -5.77 -20.31 13.73
CA GLN A 142 -4.68 -20.10 12.78
C GLN A 142 -4.37 -18.60 12.62
N THR A 143 -5.38 -17.78 12.42
CA THR A 143 -5.22 -16.32 12.27
C THR A 143 -4.63 -15.67 13.52
N LEU A 144 -5.01 -16.11 14.73
CA LEU A 144 -4.42 -15.64 15.98
C LEU A 144 -2.93 -15.99 16.08
N ARG A 145 -2.51 -17.16 15.56
CA ARG A 145 -1.09 -17.57 15.50
C ARG A 145 -0.29 -16.75 14.49
N GLU A 146 -0.89 -16.43 13.34
CA GLU A 146 -0.27 -15.59 12.31
C GLU A 146 -0.18 -14.11 12.75
N GLY A 147 -1.08 -13.70 13.66
CA GLY A 147 -1.15 -12.35 14.21
C GLY A 147 -2.05 -11.43 13.39
N LEU A 148 -2.82 -10.59 14.09
CA LEU A 148 -3.68 -9.59 13.46
C LEU A 148 -2.95 -8.24 13.45
N SER A 149 -2.49 -7.83 12.27
CA SER A 149 -1.84 -6.54 12.08
C SER A 149 -2.70 -5.61 11.26
N PHE A 150 -2.73 -4.34 11.64
CA PHE A 150 -3.39 -3.26 10.92
C PHE A 150 -2.53 -2.02 10.96
N TRP A 151 -2.32 -1.40 9.80
CA TRP A 151 -1.57 -0.14 9.64
C TRP A 151 -0.19 -0.12 10.33
N GLY A 152 0.52 -1.26 10.33
CA GLY A 152 1.86 -1.40 10.91
C GLY A 152 1.91 -1.75 12.40
N LEU A 153 0.76 -2.02 13.03
CA LEU A 153 0.67 -2.38 14.45
C LEU A 153 -0.10 -3.68 14.67
N ASN A 154 0.25 -4.41 15.74
CA ASN A 154 -0.41 -5.66 16.11
C ASN A 154 -1.58 -5.36 17.06
N LEU A 155 -2.80 -5.65 16.61
CA LEU A 155 -4.02 -5.33 17.34
C LEU A 155 -4.26 -6.26 18.53
N VAL A 156 -3.77 -7.50 18.50
CA VAL A 156 -4.03 -8.51 19.55
C VAL A 156 -3.08 -8.35 20.74
N SER A 157 -1.88 -7.82 20.52
CA SER A 157 -0.92 -7.56 21.60
C SER A 157 -1.29 -6.32 22.44
N GLU A 158 -1.94 -5.33 21.85
CA GLU A 158 -2.29 -4.05 22.49
C GLU A 158 -3.77 -3.98 22.92
N SER A 159 -4.67 -4.63 22.19
CA SER A 159 -6.07 -4.79 22.59
C SER A 159 -6.21 -5.98 23.52
N ARG A 160 -5.93 -5.72 24.80
CA ARG A 160 -6.34 -6.63 25.85
C ARG A 160 -7.87 -6.70 25.85
N VAL A 161 -8.41 -7.80 25.34
CA VAL A 161 -9.70 -8.38 25.74
C VAL A 161 -9.59 -8.70 27.24
N ALA A 162 -9.59 -7.64 28.05
CA ALA A 162 -9.47 -7.68 29.50
C ALA A 162 -10.88 -7.69 30.09
N GLY A 163 -11.56 -8.81 29.88
CA GLY A 163 -12.68 -9.23 30.71
C GLY A 163 -12.27 -10.49 31.47
N HIS A 164 -11.62 -10.30 32.62
CA HIS A 164 -11.19 -11.32 33.59
C HIS A 164 -9.99 -12.21 33.19
N VAL A 165 -8.79 -11.78 33.58
CA VAL A 165 -7.80 -12.51 34.42
C VAL A 165 -6.50 -11.68 34.38
N SER A 166 -5.89 -11.54 35.55
CA SER A 166 -4.63 -10.85 35.82
C SER A 166 -3.52 -11.19 34.82
N SER A 167 -2.65 -10.19 34.61
CA SER A 167 -1.36 -10.22 33.93
C SER A 167 -0.73 -11.60 33.75
N ASP A 168 -0.37 -11.91 32.50
CA ASP A 168 0.54 -12.96 31.99
C ASP A 168 -0.07 -14.14 31.20
N SER A 169 -1.39 -14.17 30.94
CA SER A 169 -2.02 -15.36 30.31
C SER A 169 -3.24 -15.13 29.39
N GLY A 170 -3.43 -13.95 28.79
CA GLY A 170 -4.66 -13.60 28.04
C GLY A 170 -4.90 -14.34 26.72
N LEU A 171 -3.84 -14.59 25.92
CA LEU A 171 -3.98 -15.37 24.68
C LEU A 171 -4.15 -16.86 24.99
N GLY A 172 -3.51 -17.35 26.06
CA GLY A 172 -3.64 -18.74 26.50
C GLY A 172 -5.04 -19.07 27.02
N THR A 173 -5.71 -18.14 27.73
CA THR A 173 -7.09 -18.36 28.23
C THR A 173 -8.13 -18.34 27.10
N LEU A 174 -7.95 -17.48 26.09
CA LEU A 174 -8.81 -17.48 24.90
C LEU A 174 -8.57 -18.73 24.04
N ASP A 175 -7.32 -19.10 23.77
CA ASP A 175 -6.99 -20.26 22.94
C ASP A 175 -7.44 -21.58 23.62
N SER A 176 -7.27 -21.72 24.93
CA SER A 176 -7.83 -22.83 25.71
C SER A 176 -9.36 -22.83 25.76
N GLY A 177 -9.99 -21.64 25.84
CA GLY A 177 -11.45 -21.50 25.73
C GLY A 177 -11.98 -21.97 24.37
N LEU A 178 -11.28 -21.60 23.28
CA LEU A 178 -11.59 -22.03 21.92
C LEU A 178 -11.34 -23.53 21.71
N GLU A 179 -10.25 -24.08 22.26
CA GLU A 179 -9.98 -25.52 22.17
C GLU A 179 -11.02 -26.35 22.94
N ASN A 180 -11.44 -25.88 24.11
CA ASN A 180 -12.54 -26.50 24.87
C ASN A 180 -13.87 -26.44 24.10
N ALA A 181 -14.18 -25.29 23.47
CA ALA A 181 -15.37 -25.15 22.63
C ALA A 181 -15.29 -26.08 21.41
N LYS A 182 -14.13 -26.18 20.76
CA LYS A 182 -13.89 -27.08 19.63
C LYS A 182 -14.13 -28.53 20.02
N ALA A 183 -13.53 -29.00 21.11
CA ALA A 183 -13.74 -30.36 21.61
C ALA A 183 -15.22 -30.65 21.93
N PHE A 184 -15.93 -29.67 22.50
CA PHE A 184 -17.37 -29.76 22.72
C PHE A 184 -18.13 -29.90 21.39
N PHE A 185 -17.94 -29.00 20.43
CA PHE A 185 -18.65 -29.04 19.15
C PHE A 185 -18.29 -30.30 18.32
N GLU A 186 -17.04 -30.76 18.34
CA GLU A 186 -16.63 -32.02 17.70
C GLU A 186 -17.36 -33.22 18.32
N SER A 187 -17.55 -33.23 19.64
CA SER A 187 -18.31 -34.29 20.31
C SER A 187 -19.78 -34.36 19.85
N LEU A 188 -20.32 -33.25 19.33
CA LEU A 188 -21.71 -33.21 18.84
C LEU A 188 -21.90 -33.92 17.50
N GLN A 189 -20.82 -34.21 16.77
CA GLN A 189 -20.87 -34.95 15.50
C GLN A 189 -21.40 -36.38 15.67
N ALA A 190 -21.29 -36.94 16.88
CA ALA A 190 -21.84 -38.26 17.20
C ALA A 190 -23.39 -38.28 17.16
N TYR A 191 -24.06 -37.14 17.33
CA TYR A 191 -25.53 -37.04 17.40
C TYR A 191 -26.16 -36.82 16.02
N SER A 192 -26.00 -37.79 15.13
CA SER A 192 -26.37 -37.68 13.71
C SER A 192 -27.83 -38.06 13.37
N SER A 193 -28.67 -38.41 14.35
CA SER A 193 -30.09 -38.75 14.14
C SER A 193 -30.92 -38.39 15.38
N PRO A 194 -32.26 -38.26 15.28
CA PRO A 194 -33.11 -38.00 16.44
C PRO A 194 -32.92 -39.04 17.55
N GLY A 195 -32.83 -40.33 17.20
CA GLY A 195 -32.59 -41.40 18.16
C GLY A 195 -31.24 -41.29 18.88
N LYS A 196 -30.19 -40.82 18.19
CA LYS A 196 -28.90 -40.54 18.81
C LYS A 196 -28.96 -39.31 19.73
N LEU A 197 -29.65 -38.24 19.32
CA LEU A 197 -29.88 -37.04 20.13
C LEU A 197 -30.70 -37.31 21.41
N LYS A 198 -31.53 -38.36 21.43
CA LYS A 198 -32.21 -38.81 22.67
C LYS A 198 -31.21 -39.16 23.79
N ASN A 199 -29.98 -39.52 23.44
CA ASN A 199 -28.90 -39.83 24.38
C ASN A 199 -27.98 -38.62 24.65
N PHE A 200 -28.44 -37.39 24.36
CA PHE A 200 -27.66 -36.18 24.61
C PHE A 200 -27.27 -36.06 26.09
N ARG A 201 -25.96 -36.16 26.35
CA ARG A 201 -25.41 -36.29 27.71
C ARG A 201 -25.20 -34.97 28.44
N TYR A 202 -25.19 -33.85 27.72
CA TYR A 202 -24.87 -32.54 28.29
C TYR A 202 -26.10 -31.87 28.88
N SER A 203 -25.90 -31.16 29.97
CA SER A 203 -26.87 -30.30 30.64
C SER A 203 -26.91 -28.91 30.01
N ALA A 204 -28.00 -28.15 30.24
CA ALA A 204 -28.11 -26.78 29.74
C ALA A 204 -26.97 -25.86 30.23
N PRO A 205 -26.53 -25.91 31.51
CA PRO A 205 -25.38 -25.14 31.97
C PRO A 205 -24.06 -25.49 31.26
N GLU A 206 -23.82 -26.77 30.97
CA GLU A 206 -22.62 -27.21 30.23
C GLU A 206 -22.61 -26.69 28.80
N VAL A 207 -23.78 -26.63 28.14
CA VAL A 207 -23.91 -26.03 26.81
C VAL A 207 -23.66 -24.51 26.87
N LEU A 208 -24.29 -23.82 27.82
CA LEU A 208 -24.17 -22.37 27.98
C LEU A 208 -22.77 -21.92 28.41
N ALA A 209 -21.96 -22.80 29.02
CA ALA A 209 -20.57 -22.50 29.34
C ALA A 209 -19.74 -22.09 28.10
N HIS A 210 -20.14 -22.52 26.90
CA HIS A 210 -19.48 -22.20 25.65
C HIS A 210 -19.95 -20.90 24.99
N GLU A 211 -20.97 -20.21 25.51
CA GLU A 211 -21.52 -18.96 24.95
C GLU A 211 -20.46 -17.87 24.80
N LYS A 212 -19.57 -17.73 25.80
CA LYS A 212 -18.47 -16.75 25.75
C LYS A 212 -17.49 -17.03 24.62
N ALA A 213 -17.20 -18.31 24.36
CA ALA A 213 -16.30 -18.70 23.28
C ALA A 213 -16.92 -18.42 21.91
N VAL A 214 -18.23 -18.66 21.75
CA VAL A 214 -18.95 -18.35 20.51
C VAL A 214 -19.00 -16.84 20.26
N LYS A 215 -19.30 -16.02 21.28
CA LYS A 215 -19.27 -14.56 21.16
C LYS A 215 -17.88 -14.04 20.78
N ALA A 216 -16.84 -14.57 21.41
CA ALA A 216 -15.46 -14.20 21.06
C ALA A 216 -15.10 -14.56 19.60
N LEU A 217 -15.65 -15.64 19.05
CA LEU A 217 -15.48 -15.96 17.61
C LEU A 217 -16.15 -14.92 16.71
N ASP A 218 -17.38 -14.50 17.04
CA ASP A 218 -18.10 -13.49 16.27
C ASP A 218 -17.35 -12.15 16.27
N GLU A 219 -16.80 -11.75 17.43
CA GLU A 219 -15.97 -10.53 17.57
C GLU A 219 -14.68 -10.60 16.75
N LEU A 220 -13.97 -11.75 16.80
CA LEU A 220 -12.74 -11.95 16.03
C LEU A 220 -12.98 -12.01 14.53
N ASP A 221 -14.09 -12.61 14.09
CA ASP A 221 -14.48 -12.63 12.67
C ASP A 221 -14.80 -11.21 12.19
N ALA A 222 -15.55 -10.42 12.96
CA ALA A 222 -15.82 -9.02 12.64
C ALA A 222 -14.54 -8.17 12.60
N LEU A 223 -13.58 -8.41 13.52
CA LEU A 223 -12.28 -7.74 13.50
C LEU A 223 -11.45 -8.14 12.27
N ARG A 224 -11.49 -9.42 11.88
CA ARG A 224 -10.81 -9.90 10.67
C ARG A 224 -11.41 -9.26 9.42
N GLU A 225 -12.73 -9.20 9.30
CA GLU A 225 -13.41 -8.53 8.19
C GLU A 225 -13.01 -7.04 8.12
N PHE A 226 -13.01 -6.34 9.25
CA PHE A 226 -12.51 -4.96 9.34
C PHE A 226 -11.08 -4.83 8.79
N ILE A 227 -10.17 -5.70 9.21
CA ILE A 227 -8.78 -5.67 8.75
C ILE A 227 -8.73 -5.92 7.24
N MET A 228 -9.46 -6.91 6.73
CA MET A 228 -9.47 -7.25 5.31
C MET A 228 -9.98 -6.10 4.44
N ASP A 229 -11.05 -5.42 4.86
CA ASP A 229 -11.66 -4.32 4.13
C ASP A 229 -10.75 -3.07 4.06
N HIS A 230 -10.03 -2.78 5.15
CA HIS A 230 -9.27 -1.52 5.28
C HIS A 230 -7.77 -1.65 5.04
N SER A 231 -7.21 -2.87 5.09
CA SER A 231 -5.76 -3.11 4.90
C SER A 231 -5.22 -2.60 3.57
N PRO A 232 -5.89 -2.79 2.41
CA PRO A 232 -5.39 -2.26 1.14
C PRO A 232 -5.25 -0.74 1.15
N THR A 233 -6.24 -0.03 1.72
CA THR A 233 -6.22 1.44 1.82
C THR A 233 -5.18 1.91 2.83
N ALA A 234 -5.04 1.24 3.97
CA ALA A 234 -4.02 1.56 4.97
C ALA A 234 -2.59 1.37 4.42
N ALA A 235 -2.35 0.28 3.67
CA ALA A 235 -1.06 0.03 3.00
C ALA A 235 -0.76 1.10 1.94
N TRP A 236 -1.77 1.47 1.14
CA TRP A 236 -1.64 2.57 0.18
C TRP A 236 -1.29 3.89 0.87
N LEU A 237 -1.95 4.22 1.99
CA LEU A 237 -1.69 5.43 2.77
C LEU A 237 -0.29 5.44 3.38
N ALA A 238 0.20 4.29 3.87
CA ALA A 238 1.57 4.17 4.37
C ALA A 238 2.61 4.40 3.27
N ALA A 239 2.39 3.86 2.07
CA ALA A 239 3.25 4.12 0.92
C ALA A 239 3.21 5.59 0.48
N ALA A 240 2.02 6.21 0.50
CA ALA A 240 1.84 7.63 0.23
C ALA A 240 2.57 8.50 1.26
N GLU A 241 2.45 8.20 2.55
CA GLU A 241 3.15 8.86 3.66
C GLU A 241 4.67 8.80 3.45
N ALA A 242 5.21 7.63 3.10
CA ALA A 242 6.65 7.46 2.85
C ALA A 242 7.15 8.29 1.65
N SER A 243 6.33 8.46 0.61
CA SER A 243 6.67 9.27 -0.57
C SER A 243 6.59 10.78 -0.33
N ALA A 244 5.68 11.21 0.55
CA ALA A 244 5.44 12.61 0.88
C ALA A 244 6.34 13.12 2.00
N SER A 245 6.76 12.24 2.91
CA SER A 245 7.63 12.59 4.03
C SER A 245 9.00 13.01 3.51
N ARG A 246 9.39 14.26 3.81
CA ARG A 246 10.78 14.70 3.70
C ARG A 246 11.60 13.98 4.77
N SER A 247 12.86 13.62 4.46
CA SER A 247 13.74 13.06 5.49
C SER A 247 13.73 13.99 6.70
N SER A 248 13.61 13.40 7.89
CA SER A 248 13.43 14.09 9.17
C SER A 248 14.55 15.10 9.50
N GLU A 249 15.64 15.09 8.74
CA GLU A 249 16.78 16.01 8.87
C GLU A 249 16.45 17.47 8.52
N PHE A 250 15.36 17.76 7.78
CA PHE A 250 15.02 19.13 7.40
C PHE A 250 13.94 19.79 8.29
N ARG A 251 13.24 19.02 9.14
CA ARG A 251 12.38 19.62 10.19
C ARG A 251 13.28 20.06 11.34
N VAL A 252 13.85 21.27 11.24
CA VAL A 252 14.49 21.92 12.37
C VAL A 252 13.43 22.10 13.46
N ALA A 253 13.54 21.34 14.55
CA ALA A 253 12.74 21.54 15.74
C ALA A 253 12.94 22.99 16.22
N GLY A 254 11.91 23.83 16.06
CA GLY A 254 11.97 25.25 16.41
C GLY A 254 11.86 26.24 15.24
N SER A 255 11.77 25.81 13.97
CA SER A 255 11.43 26.75 12.89
C SER A 255 9.93 27.07 12.92
N GLU A 256 9.55 28.35 12.93
CA GLU A 256 8.15 28.83 12.88
C GLU A 256 7.43 28.56 11.54
N SER A 257 7.97 27.67 10.70
CA SER A 257 7.35 27.32 9.43
C SER A 257 6.15 26.41 9.67
N LYS A 258 4.94 26.98 9.61
CA LYS A 258 3.70 26.21 9.63
C LYS A 258 3.75 25.13 8.54
N PRO A 259 3.45 23.86 8.83
CA PRO A 259 3.35 22.84 7.80
C PRO A 259 2.32 23.27 6.76
N GLN A 260 2.58 22.97 5.48
CA GLN A 260 1.70 23.32 4.36
C GLN A 260 1.63 22.14 3.36
N GLY A 261 0.54 22.06 2.60
CA GLY A 261 0.35 21.03 1.56
C GLY A 261 0.53 19.61 2.11
N LEU A 262 1.39 18.83 1.45
CA LEU A 262 1.60 17.42 1.80
C LEU A 262 2.17 17.21 3.21
N ASP A 263 2.88 18.17 3.81
CA ASP A 263 3.35 18.02 5.20
C ASP A 263 2.18 18.04 6.21
N LEU A 264 1.18 18.90 5.99
CA LEU A 264 -0.05 18.90 6.79
C LEU A 264 -0.79 17.58 6.63
N TRP A 265 -0.84 17.07 5.39
CA TRP A 265 -1.48 15.80 5.12
C TRP A 265 -0.77 14.64 5.84
N VAL A 266 0.57 14.61 5.86
CA VAL A 266 1.34 13.61 6.62
C VAL A 266 1.03 13.69 8.13
N ASP A 267 0.96 14.90 8.69
CA ASP A 267 0.59 15.07 10.11
C ASP A 267 -0.86 14.62 10.38
N GLN A 268 -1.80 14.87 9.46
CA GLN A 268 -3.18 14.36 9.52
C GLN A 268 -3.25 12.83 9.46
N VAL A 269 -2.45 12.20 8.60
CA VAL A 269 -2.36 10.74 8.49
C VAL A 269 -1.91 10.13 9.81
N LYS A 270 -0.87 10.70 10.44
CA LYS A 270 -0.36 10.23 11.74
C LYS A 270 -1.40 10.39 12.85
N ALA A 271 -2.10 11.52 12.90
CA ALA A 271 -3.16 11.76 13.87
C ALA A 271 -4.33 10.78 13.70
N ILE A 272 -4.85 10.64 12.47
CA ILE A 272 -5.94 9.72 12.16
C ILE A 272 -5.53 8.27 12.42
N ARG A 273 -4.29 7.88 12.13
CA ARG A 273 -3.79 6.55 12.49
C ARG A 273 -3.89 6.31 13.99
N GLY A 274 -3.42 7.25 14.82
CA GLY A 274 -3.58 7.19 16.28
C GLY A 274 -5.05 7.07 16.70
N ASP A 275 -5.89 7.99 16.23
CA ASP A 275 -7.32 8.00 16.57
C ASP A 275 -8.04 6.70 16.19
N VAL A 276 -7.73 6.12 15.03
CA VAL A 276 -8.32 4.86 14.56
C VAL A 276 -7.91 3.70 15.46
N LEU A 277 -6.64 3.62 15.85
CA LEU A 277 -6.14 2.57 16.74
C LEU A 277 -6.73 2.68 18.13
N ASP A 278 -6.81 3.89 18.67
CA ASP A 278 -7.43 4.16 19.96
C ASP A 278 -8.92 3.81 19.92
N SER A 279 -9.62 4.13 18.83
CA SER A 279 -11.03 3.77 18.63
C SER A 279 -11.22 2.25 18.58
N ILE A 280 -10.38 1.51 17.84
CA ILE A 280 -10.42 0.05 17.78
C ILE A 280 -10.18 -0.54 19.18
N ASN A 281 -9.14 -0.08 19.88
CA ASN A 281 -8.79 -0.60 21.20
C ASN A 281 -9.86 -0.28 22.25
N SER A 282 -10.48 0.90 22.17
CA SER A 282 -11.61 1.25 23.03
C SER A 282 -12.83 0.36 22.76
N GLU A 283 -13.17 0.14 21.48
CA GLU A 283 -14.33 -0.66 21.09
C GLU A 283 -14.20 -2.11 21.55
N LEU A 284 -13.01 -2.70 21.37
CA LEU A 284 -12.70 -4.07 21.78
C LEU A 284 -12.69 -4.29 23.31
N LYS A 285 -12.69 -3.21 24.12
CA LYS A 285 -12.84 -3.30 25.59
C LYS A 285 -14.29 -3.26 26.05
N THR A 286 -15.24 -2.96 25.16
CA THR A 286 -16.66 -2.90 25.51
C THR A 286 -17.28 -4.29 25.56
N GLN A 287 -18.41 -4.44 26.26
CA GLN A 287 -19.11 -5.72 26.37
C GLN A 287 -19.88 -6.13 25.10
N ASN A 288 -20.06 -5.21 24.14
CA ASN A 288 -20.79 -5.46 22.90
C ASN A 288 -20.22 -4.57 21.77
N PRO A 289 -19.06 -4.95 21.21
CA PRO A 289 -18.32 -4.12 20.28
C PRO A 289 -19.09 -3.92 18.96
N GLN A 290 -19.35 -2.68 18.59
CA GLN A 290 -20.00 -2.26 17.34
C GLN A 290 -18.99 -2.07 16.21
N LEU A 291 -18.19 -3.11 15.94
CA LEU A 291 -17.11 -3.07 14.94
C LEU A 291 -17.60 -2.72 13.53
N ALA A 292 -18.83 -3.09 13.16
CA ALA A 292 -19.41 -2.74 11.86
C ALA A 292 -19.58 -1.22 11.68
N ARG A 293 -20.06 -0.53 12.72
CA ARG A 293 -20.18 0.93 12.71
C ARG A 293 -18.82 1.60 12.65
N LEU A 294 -17.89 1.14 13.50
CA LEU A 294 -16.51 1.63 13.50
C LEU A 294 -15.85 1.42 12.13
N SER A 295 -16.08 0.26 11.48
CA SER A 295 -15.61 -0.05 10.13
C SER A 295 -16.05 1.00 9.11
N SER A 296 -17.34 1.38 9.12
CA SER A 296 -17.85 2.42 8.23
C SER A 296 -17.20 3.79 8.50
N GLU A 297 -17.08 4.18 9.78
CA GLU A 297 -16.49 5.47 10.17
C GLU A 297 -15.00 5.56 9.80
N VAL A 298 -14.24 4.48 10.03
CA VAL A 298 -12.83 4.38 9.64
C VAL A 298 -12.70 4.40 8.12
N GLY A 299 -13.51 3.62 7.40
CA GLY A 299 -13.49 3.57 5.94
C GLY A 299 -13.64 4.95 5.30
N GLU A 300 -14.56 5.78 5.81
CA GLU A 300 -14.75 7.15 5.31
C GLU A 300 -13.55 8.06 5.63
N LYS A 301 -12.95 7.95 6.83
CA LYS A 301 -11.71 8.68 7.17
C LYS A 301 -10.56 8.32 6.23
N LEU A 302 -10.35 7.03 5.96
CA LEU A 302 -9.27 6.56 5.08
C LEU A 302 -9.48 6.97 3.63
N LYS A 303 -10.70 6.84 3.10
CA LYS A 303 -11.06 7.30 1.75
C LYS A 303 -10.84 8.81 1.59
N LYS A 304 -11.24 9.59 2.61
CA LYS A 304 -11.01 11.03 2.60
C LYS A 304 -9.53 11.36 2.53
N LEU A 305 -8.70 10.75 3.38
CA LEU A 305 -7.24 10.92 3.34
C LEU A 305 -6.65 10.58 1.98
N LYS A 306 -7.07 9.46 1.39
CA LYS A 306 -6.62 9.03 0.05
C LYS A 306 -6.96 10.06 -1.02
N ARG A 307 -8.22 10.52 -1.06
CA ARG A 307 -8.67 11.53 -2.02
C ARG A 307 -7.95 12.86 -1.84
N ASP A 308 -7.76 13.29 -0.60
CA ASP A 308 -7.05 14.54 -0.28
C ASP A 308 -5.59 14.49 -0.75
N TYR A 309 -4.92 13.33 -0.61
CA TYR A 309 -3.59 13.10 -1.18
C TYR A 309 -3.60 13.19 -2.71
N ILE A 310 -4.51 12.44 -3.36
CA ILE A 310 -4.59 12.37 -4.84
C ILE A 310 -4.72 13.78 -5.42
N ASN A 311 -5.63 14.60 -4.88
CA ASN A 311 -5.84 15.97 -5.32
C ASN A 311 -4.59 16.84 -5.17
N GLN A 312 -3.92 16.77 -4.01
CA GLN A 312 -2.69 17.53 -3.78
C GLN A 312 -1.56 17.05 -4.69
N TYR A 313 -1.39 15.73 -4.84
CA TYR A 313 -0.37 15.15 -5.69
C TYR A 313 -0.54 15.54 -7.15
N ILE A 314 -1.76 15.47 -7.69
CA ILE A 314 -2.06 15.88 -9.08
C ILE A 314 -1.72 17.36 -9.28
N SER A 315 -2.10 18.23 -8.33
CA SER A 315 -1.79 19.66 -8.41
C SER A 315 -0.28 19.92 -8.43
N LEU A 316 0.48 19.24 -7.57
CA LEU A 316 1.94 19.34 -7.55
C LEU A 316 2.57 18.77 -8.82
N HIS A 317 2.06 17.64 -9.31
CA HIS A 317 2.52 17.01 -10.54
C HIS A 317 2.28 17.90 -11.76
N ALA A 318 1.07 18.46 -11.90
CA ALA A 318 0.71 19.37 -12.99
C ALA A 318 1.56 20.65 -12.99
N ARG A 319 2.04 21.09 -11.83
CA ARG A 319 3.00 22.19 -11.73
C ARG A 319 4.42 21.76 -12.10
N ALA A 320 4.85 20.58 -11.67
CA ALA A 320 6.23 20.12 -11.81
C ALA A 320 6.55 19.48 -13.19
N ARG A 321 5.53 19.20 -13.99
CA ARG A 321 5.65 18.50 -15.27
C ARG A 321 5.06 19.32 -16.40
N LEU A 322 5.70 19.26 -17.57
CA LEU A 322 5.16 19.84 -18.78
C LEU A 322 3.97 19.00 -19.28
N GLY A 323 2.86 19.68 -19.54
CA GLY A 323 1.73 19.11 -20.26
C GLY A 323 2.01 18.98 -21.76
N VAL A 324 1.06 18.42 -22.52
CA VAL A 324 1.22 18.19 -23.97
C VAL A 324 1.57 19.47 -24.75
N ASN A 325 0.94 20.60 -24.41
CA ASN A 325 1.20 21.86 -25.08
C ASN A 325 2.56 22.43 -24.73
N ASP A 326 2.96 22.38 -23.46
CA ASP A 326 4.26 22.89 -23.04
C ASP A 326 5.41 21.99 -23.52
N ASP A 327 5.19 20.68 -23.65
CA ASP A 327 6.16 19.76 -24.24
C ASP A 327 6.44 20.09 -25.71
N LYS A 328 5.37 20.37 -26.49
CA LYS A 328 5.50 20.88 -27.86
C LYS A 328 6.26 22.20 -27.90
N ARG A 329 5.99 23.11 -26.97
CA ARG A 329 6.71 24.39 -26.86
C ARG A 329 8.19 24.18 -26.53
N LYS A 330 8.52 23.27 -25.61
CA LYS A 330 9.91 22.86 -25.33
C LYS A 330 10.60 22.32 -26.57
N ALA A 331 9.93 21.44 -27.33
CA ALA A 331 10.45 20.93 -28.59
C ALA A 331 10.65 22.05 -29.65
N GLY A 332 9.76 23.06 -29.64
CA GLY A 332 9.92 24.29 -30.42
C GLY A 332 11.18 25.06 -30.02
N LEU A 333 11.40 25.31 -28.73
CA LEU A 333 12.58 26.02 -28.24
C LEU A 333 13.90 25.28 -28.56
N LEU A 334 13.91 23.95 -28.52
CA LEU A 334 15.07 23.15 -28.89
C LEU A 334 15.47 23.30 -30.37
N ASN A 335 14.50 23.59 -31.24
CA ASN A 335 14.70 23.79 -32.68
C ASN A 335 14.56 25.27 -33.08
N ASP A 336 14.56 26.19 -32.12
CA ASP A 336 14.32 27.61 -32.35
C ASP A 336 15.49 28.25 -33.11
N GLN A 337 15.17 29.13 -34.07
CA GLN A 337 16.16 29.81 -34.88
C GLN A 337 17.12 30.67 -34.02
N ARG A 338 16.64 31.28 -32.94
CA ARG A 338 17.46 32.07 -31.99
C ARG A 338 18.51 31.19 -31.34
N LEU A 339 18.12 29.99 -30.91
CA LEU A 339 19.04 29.01 -30.32
C LEU A 339 20.08 28.54 -31.34
N GLN A 340 19.67 28.27 -32.59
CA GLN A 340 20.60 27.89 -33.66
C GLN A 340 21.61 29.00 -33.99
N THR A 341 21.17 30.26 -33.97
CA THR A 341 22.05 31.43 -34.14
C THR A 341 23.07 31.52 -33.00
N LEU A 342 22.61 31.41 -31.74
CA LEU A 342 23.49 31.41 -30.57
C LEU A 342 24.52 30.28 -30.61
N LEU A 343 24.13 29.07 -31.04
CA LEU A 343 25.04 27.94 -31.21
C LEU A 343 26.14 28.20 -32.24
N LYS A 344 25.81 28.84 -33.37
CA LYS A 344 26.80 29.24 -34.37
C LYS A 344 27.75 30.30 -33.83
N LEU A 345 27.22 31.32 -33.17
CA LEU A 345 28.01 32.40 -32.58
C LEU A 345 28.90 31.90 -31.44
N ALA A 346 28.49 30.85 -30.71
CA ALA A 346 29.29 30.28 -29.64
C ALA A 346 30.67 29.79 -30.11
N GLY A 347 30.86 29.53 -31.41
CA GLY A 347 32.17 29.20 -31.99
C GLY A 347 33.22 30.33 -31.96
N ILE A 348 32.81 31.56 -31.67
CA ILE A 348 33.68 32.73 -31.49
C ILE A 348 34.17 32.75 -30.03
N ASP A 349 35.49 32.90 -29.82
CA ASP A 349 36.11 32.69 -28.50
C ASP A 349 35.70 33.73 -27.44
N LEU A 350 35.25 34.90 -27.87
CA LEU A 350 34.79 35.97 -26.97
C LEU A 350 33.38 35.74 -26.41
N MET A 351 32.60 34.82 -26.99
CA MET A 351 31.18 34.70 -26.65
C MET A 351 30.94 33.97 -25.31
N PRO A 352 29.92 34.35 -24.51
CA PRO A 352 29.61 33.74 -23.21
C PRO A 352 29.09 32.29 -23.26
N ARG A 353 29.90 31.32 -23.71
CA ARG A 353 29.50 29.90 -23.93
C ARG A 353 28.82 29.26 -22.72
N GLN A 354 29.26 29.58 -21.50
CA GLN A 354 28.70 29.01 -20.28
C GLN A 354 27.20 29.32 -20.12
N GLN A 355 26.79 30.55 -20.43
CA GLN A 355 25.39 30.96 -20.33
C GLN A 355 24.49 30.12 -21.24
N LEU A 356 24.96 29.82 -22.46
CA LEU A 356 24.23 28.98 -23.42
C LEU A 356 24.16 27.51 -22.94
N THR A 357 25.25 26.98 -22.39
CA THR A 357 25.28 25.62 -21.82
C THR A 357 24.31 25.50 -20.64
N ASP A 358 24.29 26.48 -19.73
CA ASP A 358 23.40 26.49 -18.57
C ASP A 358 21.93 26.59 -19.01
N TYR A 359 21.64 27.39 -20.03
CA TYR A 359 20.33 27.46 -20.68
C TYR A 359 19.89 26.10 -21.23
N GLN A 360 20.74 25.43 -22.02
CA GLN A 360 20.44 24.12 -22.61
C GLN A 360 20.20 23.06 -21.54
N ASN A 361 21.01 23.05 -20.48
CA ASN A 361 20.85 22.13 -19.36
C ASN A 361 19.51 22.35 -18.63
N ARG A 362 19.13 23.61 -18.39
CA ARG A 362 17.84 23.96 -17.78
C ARG A 362 16.65 23.55 -18.66
N LEU A 363 16.72 23.81 -19.96
CA LEU A 363 15.68 23.42 -20.92
C LEU A 363 15.55 21.89 -20.99
N ALA A 364 16.68 21.18 -21.07
CA ALA A 364 16.70 19.72 -21.07
C ALA A 364 16.14 19.11 -19.78
N GLY A 365 16.44 19.72 -18.62
CA GLY A 365 16.00 19.29 -17.30
C GLY A 365 14.49 19.35 -17.05
N LEU A 366 13.73 20.11 -17.84
CA LEU A 366 12.26 20.15 -17.74
C LEU A 366 11.65 18.79 -18.14
N LYS A 367 10.95 18.14 -17.21
CA LYS A 367 10.34 16.83 -17.43
C LYS A 367 8.89 16.94 -17.89
N SER A 368 8.49 16.09 -18.84
CA SER A 368 7.12 16.04 -19.36
C SER A 368 6.38 14.81 -18.83
N CYS A 369 5.11 14.97 -18.48
CA CYS A 369 4.23 13.86 -18.11
C CYS A 369 2.77 14.31 -18.14
N PHE A 370 1.97 13.67 -19.00
CA PHE A 370 0.55 14.00 -19.22
C PHE A 370 -0.36 12.77 -19.21
N ALA A 371 0.18 11.58 -18.95
CA ALA A 371 -0.57 10.32 -18.90
C ALA A 371 -1.11 9.98 -17.49
N LEU A 372 -0.82 10.81 -16.48
CA LEU A 372 -1.28 10.59 -15.11
C LEU A 372 -2.78 10.81 -15.00
N THR A 373 -3.48 9.83 -14.45
CA THR A 373 -4.92 9.90 -14.14
C THR A 373 -5.17 9.65 -12.66
N GLU A 374 -6.34 10.04 -12.16
CA GLU A 374 -6.79 9.71 -10.80
C GLU A 374 -6.80 8.20 -10.57
N GLN A 375 -7.24 7.40 -11.55
CA GLN A 375 -7.25 5.94 -11.46
C GLN A 375 -5.84 5.35 -11.26
N ASN A 376 -4.82 5.94 -11.89
CA ASN A 376 -3.43 5.50 -11.66
C ASN A 376 -3.02 5.75 -10.21
N LEU A 377 -3.40 6.90 -9.65
CA LEU A 377 -3.09 7.22 -8.26
C LEU A 377 -3.90 6.39 -7.28
N ASP A 378 -5.12 6.01 -7.66
CA ASP A 378 -5.95 5.13 -6.87
C ASP A 378 -5.32 3.74 -6.69
N ALA A 379 -4.56 3.27 -7.69
CA ALA A 379 -3.80 2.03 -7.63
C ALA A 379 -2.44 2.19 -6.92
N SER A 380 -1.73 3.30 -7.13
CA SER A 380 -0.40 3.55 -6.56
C SER A 380 -0.20 5.02 -6.23
N PRO A 381 0.30 5.39 -5.03
CA PRO A 381 0.42 6.79 -4.64
C PRO A 381 1.46 7.58 -5.45
N ILE A 382 2.27 6.93 -6.27
CA ILE A 382 3.29 7.56 -7.10
C ILE A 382 2.89 7.41 -8.57
N CYS A 383 3.07 8.48 -9.35
CA CYS A 383 2.84 8.46 -10.79
C CYS A 383 3.64 7.32 -11.46
N PRO A 384 2.97 6.33 -12.09
CA PRO A 384 3.66 5.19 -12.67
C PRO A 384 4.50 5.56 -13.90
N HIS A 385 4.18 6.68 -14.56
CA HIS A 385 4.78 7.11 -15.82
C HIS A 385 6.09 7.88 -15.64
N CYS A 386 6.19 8.72 -14.60
CA CYS A 386 7.36 9.58 -14.40
C CYS A 386 7.97 9.49 -13.00
N GLN A 387 7.41 8.66 -12.11
CA GLN A 387 7.91 8.41 -10.76
C GLN A 387 8.11 9.70 -9.94
N PHE A 388 7.27 10.72 -10.16
CA PHE A 388 7.37 12.02 -9.51
C PHE A 388 7.27 11.88 -7.98
N ARG A 389 8.28 12.40 -7.27
CA ARG A 389 8.32 12.42 -5.80
C ARG A 389 8.44 13.87 -5.34
N PRO A 390 7.33 14.49 -4.85
CA PRO A 390 7.34 15.89 -4.44
C PRO A 390 8.46 16.21 -3.43
N ALA A 391 8.64 15.37 -2.41
CA ALA A 391 9.64 15.57 -1.36
C ALA A 391 11.09 15.60 -1.89
N ALA A 392 11.43 14.71 -2.84
CA ALA A 392 12.77 14.64 -3.41
C ALA A 392 13.05 15.82 -4.35
N GLU A 393 12.09 16.18 -5.20
CA GLU A 393 12.29 17.23 -6.20
C GLU A 393 12.22 18.64 -5.59
N MET A 394 11.48 18.84 -4.50
CA MET A 394 11.53 20.08 -3.72
C MET A 394 12.90 20.33 -3.09
N ALA A 395 13.59 19.27 -2.65
CA ALA A 395 14.90 19.39 -2.01
C ALA A 395 16.04 19.75 -2.98
N VAL A 396 15.93 19.35 -4.25
CA VAL A 396 16.96 19.65 -5.27
C VAL A 396 16.93 21.13 -5.67
N THR A 397 15.72 21.69 -5.85
CA THR A 397 15.55 23.10 -6.28
C THR A 397 16.12 24.12 -5.29
N SER A 398 16.25 23.80 -4.00
CA SER A 398 16.84 24.70 -3.00
C SER A 398 18.38 24.68 -3.00
N SER A 399 19.00 23.64 -3.54
CA SER A 399 20.47 23.47 -3.58
C SER A 399 21.07 24.08 -4.85
N GLU A 400 20.45 23.87 -6.01
CA GLU A 400 20.97 24.38 -7.31
C GLU A 400 20.92 25.92 -7.39
N LEU A 401 20.01 26.55 -6.67
CA LEU A 401 19.84 28.00 -6.58
C LEU A 401 20.85 28.70 -5.63
N ARG A 402 21.82 27.96 -5.07
CA ARG A 402 22.93 28.48 -4.24
C ARG A 402 24.25 28.65 -4.98
N VAL A 403 24.35 28.21 -6.24
CA VAL A 403 25.59 28.33 -7.03
C VAL A 403 25.35 29.24 -8.22
N SER A 404 25.49 30.55 -8.00
CA SER A 404 26.07 31.51 -8.95
C SER A 404 26.11 32.88 -8.27
N GLY A 405 27.32 33.38 -8.03
CA GLY A 405 27.55 34.66 -7.40
C GLY A 405 27.02 35.80 -8.26
N SER A 406 26.08 36.57 -7.70
CA SER A 406 25.97 37.99 -8.01
C SER A 406 25.42 38.69 -6.77
N ASP A 407 26.27 39.48 -6.12
CA ASP A 407 26.00 40.28 -4.94
C ASP A 407 25.08 41.48 -5.22
N ASN A 408 23.94 41.27 -5.89
CA ASN A 408 22.93 42.33 -6.01
C ASN A 408 21.53 41.83 -5.65
N SER A 409 21.27 41.96 -4.36
CA SER A 409 20.03 42.47 -3.76
C SER A 409 18.73 42.26 -4.54
N GLN A 410 18.06 41.14 -4.26
CA GLN A 410 16.75 41.18 -3.62
C GLN A 410 16.53 39.82 -2.95
N LEU A 411 16.54 39.84 -1.61
CA LEU A 411 16.07 38.76 -0.75
C LEU A 411 14.55 38.59 -0.99
N ALA A 412 14.17 37.97 -2.10
CA ALA A 412 12.91 37.26 -2.15
C ALA A 412 13.06 36.09 -1.18
N THR A 413 12.29 36.14 -0.09
CA THR A 413 12.03 35.03 0.83
C THR A 413 11.63 33.80 0.02
N ARG A 414 12.62 32.99 -0.39
CA ARG A 414 12.43 31.74 -1.12
C ARG A 414 11.89 30.71 -0.13
N HIS A 415 10.59 30.72 0.10
CA HIS A 415 9.88 29.50 0.46
C HIS A 415 10.25 28.45 -0.59
N ALA A 416 10.83 27.33 -0.17
CA ALA A 416 11.14 26.20 -1.04
C ALA A 416 9.84 25.67 -1.64
N GLN A 417 9.49 26.19 -2.82
CA GLN A 417 8.21 25.96 -3.47
C GLN A 417 8.48 25.35 -4.83
N LEU A 418 7.78 24.25 -5.14
CA LEU A 418 7.82 23.60 -6.46
C LEU A 418 7.57 24.65 -7.55
N SER A 419 8.61 24.86 -8.36
CA SER A 419 8.58 25.78 -9.50
C SER A 419 7.61 25.25 -10.55
N ASN A 420 6.80 26.13 -11.14
CA ASN A 420 5.90 25.75 -12.21
C ASN A 420 6.71 25.60 -13.51
N ALA A 421 6.72 24.39 -14.08
CA ALA A 421 7.49 24.04 -15.26
C ALA A 421 7.09 24.86 -16.49
N SER A 422 5.80 25.21 -16.64
CA SER A 422 5.32 26.09 -17.72
C SER A 422 5.83 27.53 -17.56
N VAL A 423 5.90 28.02 -16.31
CA VAL A 423 6.47 29.35 -16.02
C VAL A 423 7.98 29.37 -16.29
N ILE A 424 8.70 28.31 -15.92
CA ILE A 424 10.13 28.18 -16.26
C ILE A 424 10.31 28.16 -17.77
N LEU A 425 9.45 27.45 -18.50
CA LEU A 425 9.51 27.40 -19.96
C LEU A 425 9.29 28.78 -20.60
N ASN A 426 8.35 29.58 -20.11
CA ASN A 426 8.17 30.97 -20.55
C ASN A 426 9.41 31.82 -20.26
N ALA A 427 9.99 31.68 -19.07
CA ALA A 427 11.20 32.43 -18.71
C ALA A 427 12.40 32.05 -19.60
N LEU A 428 12.51 30.79 -20.01
CA LEU A 428 13.54 30.33 -20.95
C LEU A 428 13.30 30.86 -22.37
N ASP A 429 12.05 31.07 -22.77
CA ASP A 429 11.73 31.72 -24.04
C ASP A 429 12.21 33.18 -24.06
N ASP A 430 11.86 33.95 -23.02
CA ASP A 430 12.32 35.34 -22.84
C ASP A 430 13.86 35.44 -22.68
N GLU A 431 14.48 34.44 -22.05
CA GLU A 431 15.93 34.38 -21.86
C GLU A 431 16.68 34.21 -23.18
N LEU A 432 16.12 33.49 -24.17
CA LEU A 432 16.71 33.39 -25.50
C LEU A 432 16.76 34.75 -26.21
N ASP A 433 15.67 35.53 -26.15
CA ASP A 433 15.62 36.86 -26.74
C ASP A 433 16.69 37.77 -26.13
N ARG A 434 16.76 37.79 -24.79
CA ARG A 434 17.77 38.58 -24.07
C ARG A 434 19.18 38.13 -24.37
N MET A 435 19.42 36.82 -24.46
CA MET A 435 20.74 36.29 -24.78
C MET A 435 21.17 36.71 -26.18
N LEU A 436 20.29 36.56 -27.17
CA LEU A 436 20.56 36.97 -28.55
C LEU A 436 20.82 38.48 -28.66
N GLU A 437 20.01 39.30 -27.99
CA GLU A 437 20.18 40.75 -27.96
C GLU A 437 21.53 41.13 -27.33
N ASN A 438 21.88 40.54 -26.19
CA ASN A 438 23.14 40.82 -25.50
C ASN A 438 24.36 40.36 -26.31
N TRP A 439 24.28 39.20 -26.96
CA TRP A 439 25.35 38.68 -27.81
C TRP A 439 25.53 39.54 -29.07
N THR A 440 24.43 40.03 -29.66
CA THR A 440 24.47 40.98 -30.78
C THR A 440 25.15 42.28 -30.38
N LYS A 441 24.76 42.86 -29.23
CA LYS A 441 25.39 44.07 -28.67
C LYS A 441 26.87 43.86 -28.37
N ALA A 442 27.25 42.71 -27.81
CA ALA A 442 28.64 42.38 -27.54
C ALA A 442 29.45 42.33 -28.84
N LEU A 443 28.96 41.65 -29.89
CA LEU A 443 29.62 41.61 -31.19
C LEU A 443 29.78 43.00 -31.80
N LEU A 444 28.71 43.81 -31.82
CA LEU A 444 28.77 45.18 -32.32
C LEU A 444 29.77 46.03 -31.55
N SER A 445 29.76 45.97 -30.22
CA SER A 445 30.72 46.71 -29.39
C SER A 445 32.17 46.32 -29.65
N ASN A 446 32.45 45.06 -30.00
CA ASN A 446 33.79 44.62 -30.33
C ASN A 446 34.19 44.96 -31.76
N LEU A 447 33.24 44.98 -32.70
CA LEU A 447 33.48 45.39 -34.09
C LEU A 447 33.64 46.91 -34.22
N GLU A 448 32.96 47.71 -33.40
CA GLU A 448 33.08 49.17 -33.35
C GLU A 448 34.38 49.63 -32.64
N ASP A 449 35.12 48.71 -32.01
CA ASP A 449 36.42 49.02 -31.40
C ASP A 449 37.44 49.46 -32.48
N PRO A 450 38.19 50.56 -32.26
CA PRO A 450 39.14 51.08 -33.25
C PRO A 450 40.22 50.08 -33.71
N ILE A 451 40.64 49.15 -32.83
CA ILE A 451 41.64 48.13 -33.17
C ILE A 451 41.03 47.06 -34.06
N THR A 452 39.81 46.62 -33.76
CA THR A 452 39.08 45.65 -34.59
C THR A 452 38.70 46.24 -35.96
N GLN A 453 38.34 47.54 -36.02
CA GLN A 453 38.11 48.24 -37.29
C GLN A 453 39.35 48.23 -38.19
N ALA A 454 40.55 48.37 -37.63
CA ALA A 454 41.78 48.25 -38.41
C ALA A 454 41.99 46.83 -38.98
N ASN A 455 41.50 45.79 -38.30
CA ASN A 455 41.53 44.42 -38.81
C ASN A 455 40.54 44.19 -39.95
N MET A 456 39.48 44.99 -40.06
CA MET A 456 38.52 44.91 -41.18
C MET A 456 39.20 45.15 -42.54
N ASP A 457 40.21 46.01 -42.59
CA ASP A 457 41.00 46.28 -43.80
C ASP A 457 41.90 45.11 -44.21
N LEU A 458 42.10 44.13 -43.32
CA LEU A 458 42.93 42.94 -43.56
C LEU A 458 42.10 41.73 -44.04
N LEU A 459 40.77 41.86 -44.05
CA LEU A 459 39.87 40.83 -44.57
C LEU A 459 39.73 40.93 -46.10
N LYS A 460 39.29 39.83 -46.71
CA LYS A 460 38.85 39.83 -48.11
C LYS A 460 37.57 40.65 -48.26
N ILE A 461 37.37 41.24 -49.44
CA ILE A 461 36.17 42.04 -49.74
C ILE A 461 34.89 41.23 -49.49
N ASP A 462 34.84 39.98 -49.95
CA ASP A 462 33.70 39.06 -49.79
C ASP A 462 33.35 38.77 -48.30
N ASP A 463 34.33 38.84 -47.40
CA ASP A 463 34.15 38.64 -45.95
C ASP A 463 33.87 39.97 -45.21
N ARG A 464 34.33 41.09 -45.78
CA ARG A 464 34.21 42.45 -45.22
C ARG A 464 32.83 43.04 -45.44
N GLU A 465 32.27 42.96 -46.65
CA GLU A 465 30.98 43.57 -46.98
C GLU A 465 29.83 43.12 -46.05
N PRO A 466 29.67 41.82 -45.74
CA PRO A 466 28.63 41.36 -44.81
C PRO A 466 28.79 41.92 -43.39
N LEU A 467 30.03 42.10 -42.92
CA LEU A 467 30.31 42.65 -41.60
C LEU A 467 30.01 44.15 -41.53
N GLU A 468 30.35 44.92 -42.57
CA GLU A 468 30.00 46.34 -42.66
C GLU A 468 28.48 46.54 -42.72
N ALA A 469 27.78 45.68 -43.47
CA ALA A 469 26.32 45.66 -43.49
C ALA A 469 25.73 45.39 -42.10
N PHE A 470 26.28 44.43 -41.35
CA PHE A 470 25.89 44.14 -39.97
C PHE A 470 26.10 45.31 -39.01
N ILE A 471 27.25 45.99 -39.07
CA ILE A 471 27.54 47.17 -38.24
C ILE A 471 26.53 48.28 -38.52
N LYS A 472 26.16 48.47 -39.80
CA LYS A 472 25.20 49.49 -40.22
C LYS A 472 23.76 49.15 -39.86
N SER A 473 23.34 47.90 -40.05
CA SER A 473 21.97 47.44 -39.74
C SER A 473 21.74 47.27 -38.26
N LYS A 474 22.79 46.95 -37.49
CA LYS A 474 22.74 46.50 -36.09
C LYS A 474 21.90 45.24 -35.87
N GLU A 475 21.63 44.50 -36.94
CA GLU A 475 20.81 43.29 -36.94
C GLU A 475 21.59 42.14 -37.59
N LEU A 476 21.65 41.00 -36.89
CA LEU A 476 22.33 39.80 -37.41
C LEU A 476 21.67 39.33 -38.70
N PRO A 477 22.45 38.88 -39.70
CA PRO A 477 21.91 38.35 -40.94
C PRO A 477 21.07 37.08 -40.70
N VAL A 478 19.93 36.98 -41.39
CA VAL A 478 19.03 35.83 -41.34
C VAL A 478 18.88 35.25 -42.77
N PRO A 479 19.36 34.03 -43.05
CA PRO A 479 20.03 33.10 -42.14
C PRO A 479 21.47 33.53 -41.82
N LEU A 480 21.93 33.20 -40.61
CA LEU A 480 23.33 33.37 -40.22
C LEU A 480 24.18 32.31 -40.97
N ASP A 481 24.84 32.71 -42.05
CA ASP A 481 25.66 31.82 -42.85
C ASP A 481 27.04 31.54 -42.20
N SER A 482 27.69 30.46 -42.63
CA SER A 482 28.99 30.04 -42.07
C SER A 482 30.14 30.97 -42.44
N ASN A 483 30.06 31.68 -43.58
CA ASN A 483 31.09 32.60 -44.01
C ASN A 483 31.10 33.84 -43.12
N PHE A 484 29.92 34.38 -42.79
CA PHE A 484 29.75 35.48 -41.85
C PHE A 484 30.32 35.16 -40.47
N VAL A 485 30.06 33.95 -39.95
CA VAL A 485 30.64 33.51 -38.67
C VAL A 485 32.15 33.35 -38.76
N HIS A 486 32.67 32.86 -39.88
CA HIS A 486 34.11 32.75 -40.10
C HIS A 486 34.77 34.13 -40.15
N ALA A 487 34.18 35.08 -40.88
CA ALA A 487 34.63 36.47 -40.96
C ALA A 487 34.62 37.16 -39.58
N LEU A 488 33.55 36.97 -38.79
CA LEU A 488 33.49 37.44 -37.40
C LEU A 488 34.62 36.85 -36.55
N LYS A 489 34.85 35.54 -36.65
CA LYS A 489 35.92 34.86 -35.91
C LYS A 489 37.29 35.37 -36.34
N GLU A 490 37.49 35.60 -37.63
CA GLU A 490 38.75 36.08 -38.19
C GLU A 490 39.06 37.50 -37.72
N VAL A 491 38.13 38.44 -37.86
CA VAL A 491 38.38 39.84 -37.49
C VAL A 491 38.59 40.01 -35.97
N LEU A 492 37.85 39.24 -35.17
CA LEU A 492 37.95 39.25 -33.70
C LEU A 492 39.12 38.41 -33.17
N SER A 493 39.86 37.70 -34.02
CA SER A 493 41.02 36.90 -33.60
C SER A 493 42.28 37.74 -33.31
N GLY A 494 42.25 39.03 -33.64
CA GLY A 494 43.40 39.94 -33.53
C GLY A 494 44.39 39.72 -34.68
N LEU A 495 44.01 40.11 -35.89
CA LEU A 495 44.83 39.95 -37.09
C LEU A 495 46.13 40.75 -37.00
N VAL A 496 47.21 40.20 -37.55
CA VAL A 496 48.52 40.84 -37.56
C VAL A 496 48.89 41.20 -39.00
N LYS A 497 48.89 42.50 -39.29
CA LYS A 497 49.39 43.02 -40.57
C LYS A 497 50.90 42.81 -40.67
N VAL A 498 51.34 42.18 -41.75
CA VAL A 498 52.75 42.09 -42.14
C VAL A 498 52.93 42.80 -43.46
N THR A 499 53.62 43.93 -43.43
CA THR A 499 53.86 44.73 -44.64
C THR A 499 55.11 44.22 -45.35
N VAL A 500 55.02 43.98 -46.66
CA VAL A 500 56.16 43.62 -47.53
C VAL A 500 56.41 44.76 -48.50
N LYS A 501 57.62 45.32 -48.47
CA LYS A 501 58.04 46.37 -49.40
C LYS A 501 58.65 45.75 -50.64
N ALA A 502 58.32 46.28 -51.82
CA ALA A 502 58.82 45.77 -53.09
C ALA A 502 60.37 45.71 -53.17
N GLN A 503 61.06 46.72 -52.61
CA GLN A 503 62.52 46.79 -52.58
C GLN A 503 63.16 45.72 -51.69
N GLU A 504 62.57 45.46 -50.53
CA GLU A 504 63.08 44.44 -49.58
C GLU A 504 62.85 43.03 -50.11
N LEU A 505 61.69 42.79 -50.75
CA LEU A 505 61.42 41.55 -51.46
C LEU A 505 62.40 41.35 -52.63
N GLN A 506 62.68 42.40 -53.41
CA GLN A 506 63.63 42.33 -54.51
C GLN A 506 65.05 42.00 -54.00
N GLN A 507 65.48 42.56 -52.87
CA GLN A 507 66.75 42.23 -52.23
C GLN A 507 66.77 40.78 -51.71
N ALA A 508 65.70 40.32 -51.06
CA ALA A 508 65.60 38.94 -50.57
C ALA A 508 65.64 37.89 -51.70
N LEU A 509 65.18 38.27 -52.89
CA LEU A 509 65.18 37.43 -54.10
C LEU A 509 66.40 37.65 -55.01
N GLN A 510 67.32 38.57 -54.69
CA GLN A 510 68.54 38.79 -55.49
C GLN A 510 69.44 37.56 -55.45
N VAL A 511 69.93 37.16 -56.63
CA VAL A 511 70.85 36.03 -56.77
C VAL A 511 72.28 36.57 -56.78
N THR A 512 73.06 36.22 -55.77
CA THR A 512 74.43 36.71 -55.56
C THR A 512 75.50 35.87 -56.26
N ASP A 513 75.18 34.63 -56.67
CA ASP A 513 76.09 33.72 -57.38
C ASP A 513 75.34 32.91 -58.45
N GLY A 514 75.53 33.25 -59.73
CA GLY A 514 75.02 32.49 -60.89
C GLY A 514 73.49 32.52 -61.10
N PRO A 515 72.96 31.79 -62.10
CA PRO A 515 71.51 31.63 -62.30
C PRO A 515 70.90 30.67 -61.26
N ALA A 516 69.79 31.06 -60.63
CA ALA A 516 69.10 30.24 -59.64
C ALA A 516 68.07 29.28 -60.27
N THR A 517 67.89 28.10 -59.67
CA THR A 517 66.83 27.16 -60.05
C THR A 517 65.46 27.59 -59.50
N PRO A 518 64.34 27.12 -60.07
CA PRO A 518 63.00 27.42 -59.52
C PRO A 518 62.82 26.99 -58.06
N ALA A 519 63.47 25.90 -57.63
CA ALA A 519 63.40 25.42 -56.25
C ALA A 519 64.14 26.37 -55.29
N GLU A 520 65.30 26.89 -55.70
CA GLU A 520 66.08 27.84 -54.91
C GLU A 520 65.34 29.18 -54.75
N MET A 521 64.65 29.65 -55.78
CA MET A 521 63.86 30.87 -55.70
C MET A 521 62.64 30.73 -54.79
N LYS A 522 61.93 29.59 -54.84
CA LYS A 522 60.83 29.29 -53.90
C LYS A 522 61.34 29.24 -52.45
N LYS A 523 62.46 28.56 -52.21
CA LYS A 523 63.05 28.45 -50.88
C LYS A 523 63.45 29.81 -50.30
N ARG A 524 64.06 30.70 -51.09
CA ARG A 524 64.39 32.06 -50.65
C ARG A 524 63.15 32.88 -50.31
N PHE A 525 62.08 32.75 -51.09
CA PHE A 525 60.81 33.39 -50.80
C PHE A 525 60.19 32.87 -49.51
N GLU A 526 60.15 31.55 -49.31
CA GLU A 526 59.69 30.91 -48.07
C GLU A 526 60.50 31.40 -46.85
N GLU A 527 61.84 31.39 -46.93
CA GLU A 527 62.72 31.87 -45.85
C GLU A 527 62.49 33.37 -45.51
N TYR A 528 62.23 34.21 -46.51
CA TYR A 528 61.90 35.62 -46.29
C TYR A 528 60.56 35.80 -45.58
N ILE A 529 59.52 35.07 -46.01
CA ILE A 529 58.21 35.09 -45.37
C ILE A 529 58.32 34.57 -43.94
N ASP A 530 59.00 33.45 -43.72
CA ASP A 530 59.23 32.87 -42.39
C ASP A 530 59.94 33.84 -41.45
N GLN A 531 60.90 34.63 -41.94
CA GLN A 531 61.54 35.68 -41.14
C GLN A 531 60.56 36.79 -40.74
N LEU A 532 59.70 37.24 -41.65
CA LEU A 532 58.70 38.28 -41.38
C LEU A 532 57.57 37.83 -40.45
N THR A 533 57.25 36.54 -40.48
CA THR A 533 56.21 35.92 -39.65
C THR A 533 56.74 35.23 -38.40
N LYS A 534 58.07 35.27 -38.17
CA LYS A 534 58.71 34.61 -37.03
C LYS A 534 58.12 35.08 -35.69
N GLY A 535 57.70 34.12 -34.86
CA GLY A 535 57.11 34.39 -33.55
C GLY A 535 55.65 34.88 -33.58
N LYS A 536 55.03 34.96 -34.76
CA LYS A 536 53.59 35.27 -34.92
C LYS A 536 52.81 33.99 -35.19
N ASP A 537 51.53 33.99 -34.85
CA ASP A 537 50.62 32.92 -35.20
C ASP A 537 50.29 32.99 -36.71
N PRO A 538 50.69 31.99 -37.52
CA PRO A 538 50.44 32.00 -38.97
C PRO A 538 48.95 32.12 -39.32
N ALA A 539 48.05 31.64 -38.46
CA ALA A 539 46.61 31.73 -38.69
C ALA A 539 46.09 33.18 -38.69
N LYS A 540 46.79 34.09 -37.99
CA LYS A 540 46.38 35.49 -37.80
C LYS A 540 47.15 36.48 -38.68
N VAL A 541 48.20 36.04 -39.36
CA VAL A 541 49.01 36.92 -40.20
C VAL A 541 48.30 37.21 -41.52
N ARG A 542 48.26 38.49 -41.91
CA ARG A 542 47.81 38.94 -43.24
C ARG A 542 48.92 39.77 -43.87
N ILE A 543 49.46 39.30 -44.98
CA ILE A 543 50.59 39.93 -45.68
C ILE A 543 50.04 40.94 -46.69
N VAL A 544 50.49 42.20 -46.59
CA VAL A 544 50.06 43.31 -47.45
C VAL A 544 51.28 43.87 -48.17
N MET A 545 51.19 44.02 -49.49
CA MET A 545 52.25 44.65 -50.29
C MET A 545 52.16 46.17 -50.16
N GLU A 546 53.25 46.81 -49.75
CA GLU A 546 53.41 48.27 -49.82
C GLU A 546 53.98 48.63 -51.19
N GLY A 547 53.22 49.42 -51.95
CA GLY A 547 53.54 49.85 -53.32
C GLY A 547 54.70 50.83 -53.39
#